data_AF-A0A917ET80-F1
#
_entry.id   AF-A0A917ET80-F1
#
_cell.length_a   1.000
_cell.length_b   1.000
_cell.length_c   1.000
_cell.angle_alpha   90.00
_cell.angle_beta   90.00
_cell.angle_gamma   90.00
#
_symmetry.space_group_name_H-M   'P 1'
#
loop_
_entity.id
_entity.type
_entity.pdbx_description
1 polymer ?
#
loop_
_entity_poly.entity_id
_entity_poly.type
_entity_poly.pdbx_seq_one_letter_code
_entity_poly.pdbx_strand_id
1 'polypeptide(L)'
;MDLLSSLGSGDEGNAGPDVPQCSRKGCRADAVWQILWNNPKIHDAERRKIWLACDEHRGWLENFLQQRLFWRSTEPLEEGEA
;
A
#
# COMPACT_ATOMS: atom_id res chain seq x y z
N MET A 1 -27.48 -31.66 20.69
CA MET A 1 -28.15 -31.06 19.53
C MET A 1 -28.25 -29.55 19.79
N ASP A 2 -27.56 -28.59 19.18
CA ASP A 2 -26.50 -28.45 18.17
C ASP A 2 -25.96 -27.03 18.46
N LEU A 3 -24.73 -26.86 18.96
CA LEU A 3 -23.51 -26.54 18.20
C LEU A 3 -23.57 -25.29 17.29
N LEU A 4 -23.96 -24.12 17.81
CA LEU A 4 -23.65 -22.82 17.17
C LEU A 4 -23.12 -21.78 18.17
N SER A 5 -22.24 -22.22 19.06
CA SER A 5 -21.14 -21.41 19.58
C SER A 5 -19.95 -21.68 18.65
N SER A 6 -19.83 -20.97 17.53
CA SER A 6 -18.59 -20.81 16.75
C SER A 6 -18.89 -20.10 15.44
N LEU A 7 -18.99 -18.78 15.49
CA LEU A 7 -18.39 -17.93 14.46
C LEU A 7 -17.65 -16.83 15.20
N GLY A 8 -16.61 -17.25 15.92
CA GLY A 8 -15.46 -16.39 16.10
C GLY A 8 -14.90 -16.13 14.70
N SER A 9 -15.20 -14.97 14.14
CA SER A 9 -14.37 -14.41 13.07
C SER A 9 -13.48 -13.40 13.76
N GLY A 10 -12.39 -13.92 14.33
CA GLY A 10 -11.26 -13.07 14.69
C GLY A 10 -10.79 -12.38 13.43
N ASP A 11 -10.97 -11.07 13.38
CA ASP A 11 -10.15 -10.19 12.56
C ASP A 11 -8.95 -9.72 13.40
N GLU A 12 -8.33 -10.66 14.13
CA GLU A 12 -6.99 -10.51 14.68
C GLU A 12 -6.04 -11.13 13.66
N GLY A 13 -5.67 -10.36 12.64
CA GLY A 13 -5.00 -11.00 11.51
C GLY A 13 -4.36 -10.11 10.46
N ASN A 14 -3.95 -8.88 10.79
CA ASN A 14 -2.93 -8.23 9.99
C ASN A 14 -2.13 -7.20 10.80
N ALA A 15 -1.45 -7.66 11.85
CA ALA A 15 -0.22 -6.98 12.24
C ALA A 15 0.76 -7.20 11.07
N GLY A 16 0.78 -6.25 10.13
CA GLY A 16 1.84 -6.14 9.15
C GLY A 16 3.21 -6.04 9.85
N PRO A 17 4.32 -6.05 9.11
CA PRO A 17 5.61 -5.75 9.72
C PRO A 17 5.49 -4.47 10.57
N ASP A 18 6.09 -4.48 11.75
CA ASP A 18 6.12 -3.35 12.71
C ASP A 18 6.52 -2.04 12.02
N VAL A 19 7.25 -2.16 10.90
CA VAL A 19 7.58 -1.08 9.97
C VAL A 19 7.01 -1.36 8.57
N PRO A 20 6.28 -0.41 7.95
CA PRO A 20 5.76 -0.55 6.59
C PRO A 20 6.87 -0.81 5.57
N GLN A 21 6.71 -1.83 4.71
CA GLN A 21 7.75 -2.28 3.78
C GLN A 21 7.59 -1.72 2.35
N CYS A 22 8.71 -1.46 1.67
CA CYS A 22 8.71 -1.07 0.26
C CYS A 22 8.00 -2.09 -0.66
N SER A 23 7.14 -1.59 -1.55
CA SER A 23 6.36 -2.37 -2.54
C SER A 23 7.19 -2.89 -3.72
N ARG A 24 8.46 -2.49 -3.86
CA ARG A 24 9.34 -3.02 -4.90
C ARG A 24 9.56 -4.52 -4.65
N LYS A 25 9.27 -5.35 -5.66
CA LYS A 25 9.49 -6.79 -5.58
C LYS A 25 10.94 -7.10 -5.17
N GLY A 26 11.10 -7.85 -4.08
CA GLY A 26 12.40 -8.26 -3.54
C GLY A 26 13.07 -7.24 -2.62
N CYS A 27 12.53 -6.02 -2.50
CA CYS A 27 13.02 -5.05 -1.53
C CYS A 27 12.44 -5.35 -0.14
N ARG A 28 13.27 -5.25 0.89
CA ARG A 28 12.88 -5.40 2.30
C ARG A 28 13.17 -4.16 3.15
N ALA A 29 13.52 -3.06 2.50
CA ALA A 29 13.78 -1.80 3.19
C ALA A 29 12.46 -1.19 3.69
N ASP A 30 12.57 -0.47 4.79
CA ASP A 30 11.48 0.30 5.38
C ASP A 30 11.03 1.39 4.39
N ALA A 31 9.72 1.54 4.28
CA ALA A 31 9.13 2.57 3.48
C ALA A 31 9.04 3.88 4.27
N VAL A 32 9.41 4.96 3.61
CA VAL A 32 9.30 6.33 4.15
C VAL A 32 8.51 7.23 3.20
N TRP A 33 7.95 6.65 2.13
CA TRP A 33 7.14 7.32 1.12
C TRP A 33 5.89 6.51 0.80
N GLN A 34 4.80 7.22 0.53
CA GLN A 34 3.60 6.69 -0.11
C GLN A 34 3.44 7.29 -1.51
N ILE A 35 3.15 6.43 -2.49
CA ILE A 35 2.92 6.82 -3.89
C ILE A 35 1.46 6.52 -4.22
N LEU A 36 0.67 7.57 -4.38
CA LEU A 36 -0.74 7.47 -4.72
C LEU A 36 -0.86 7.34 -6.23
N TRP A 37 -1.66 6.37 -6.65
CA TRP A 37 -1.86 6.08 -8.07
C TRP A 37 -3.30 5.67 -8.37
N ASN A 38 -3.68 5.81 -9.63
CA ASN A 38 -5.01 5.45 -10.12
C ASN A 38 -4.90 4.99 -11.58
N ASN A 39 -5.44 3.81 -11.88
CA ASN A 39 -5.59 3.32 -13.25
C ASN A 39 -7.05 3.58 -13.71
N PRO A 40 -7.30 4.59 -14.57
CA PRO A 40 -8.64 4.99 -14.95
C PRO A 40 -9.37 3.92 -15.80
N LYS A 41 -8.67 2.90 -16.28
CA LYS A 41 -9.30 1.79 -17.01
C LYS A 41 -10.09 0.84 -16.09
N ILE A 42 -9.82 0.86 -14.78
CA ILE A 42 -10.39 -0.10 -13.82
C ILE A 42 -10.85 0.53 -12.51
N HIS A 43 -10.55 1.81 -12.27
CA HIS A 43 -10.85 2.52 -11.03
C HIS A 43 -11.49 3.86 -11.36
N ASP A 44 -12.48 4.26 -10.56
CA ASP A 44 -13.07 5.60 -10.64
C ASP A 44 -12.03 6.70 -10.40
N ALA A 45 -12.32 7.90 -10.89
CA ALA A 45 -11.39 9.03 -10.88
C ALA A 45 -11.02 9.50 -9.45
N GLU A 46 -11.82 9.17 -8.45
CA GLU A 46 -11.59 9.53 -7.04
C GLU A 46 -10.77 8.46 -6.30
N ARG A 47 -10.82 7.20 -6.75
CA ARG A 47 -10.15 6.10 -6.07
C ARG A 47 -8.63 6.21 -6.20
N ARG A 48 -7.91 6.12 -5.09
CA ARG A 48 -6.45 6.06 -5.06
C ARG A 48 -6.01 4.74 -4.45
N LYS A 49 -5.01 4.11 -5.06
CA LYS A 49 -4.24 3.04 -4.44
C LYS A 49 -2.91 3.60 -3.97
N ILE A 50 -2.32 2.94 -2.99
CA ILE A 50 -1.05 3.34 -2.38
C ILE A 50 -0.02 2.25 -2.66
N TRP A 51 1.15 2.66 -3.13
CA TRP A 51 2.37 1.86 -3.08
C TRP A 51 3.34 2.50 -2.10
N LEU A 52 4.00 1.68 -1.29
CA LEU A 52 4.99 2.12 -0.33
C LEU A 52 6.39 2.08 -0.95
N ALA A 53 7.24 3.04 -0.62
CA ALA A 53 8.59 3.12 -1.16
C ALA A 53 9.63 3.53 -0.12
N CYS A 54 10.80 2.90 -0.17
CA CYS A 54 12.01 3.42 0.45
C CYS A 54 12.64 4.51 -0.43
N ASP A 55 13.61 5.26 0.09
CA ASP A 55 14.29 6.33 -0.66
C ASP A 55 14.91 5.84 -1.97
N GLU A 56 15.51 4.65 -1.96
CA GLU A 56 16.17 4.07 -3.15
C GLU A 56 15.16 3.79 -4.29
N HIS A 57 13.97 3.31 -3.96
CA HIS A 57 13.01 2.82 -4.96
C HIS A 57 11.90 3.81 -5.32
N ARG A 58 11.75 4.91 -4.59
CA ARG A 58 10.74 5.95 -4.84
C ARG A 58 10.74 6.39 -6.31
N GLY A 59 11.89 6.83 -6.81
CA GLY A 59 12.00 7.38 -8.17
C GLY A 59 11.68 6.36 -9.27
N TRP A 60 12.06 5.09 -9.07
CA TRP A 60 11.75 4.03 -10.04
C TRP A 60 10.24 3.75 -10.10
N LEU A 61 9.58 3.61 -8.94
CA LEU A 61 8.15 3.35 -8.85
C LEU A 61 7.33 4.52 -9.40
N GLU A 62 7.74 5.74 -9.07
CA GLU A 62 7.13 6.96 -9.57
C GLU A 62 7.20 7.04 -11.10
N ASN A 63 8.40 6.89 -11.67
CA ASN A 63 8.59 6.93 -13.12
C ASN A 63 7.79 5.83 -13.83
N PHE A 64 7.72 4.61 -13.27
CA PHE A 64 6.89 3.54 -13.82
C PHE A 64 5.41 3.94 -13.93
N LEU A 65 4.88 4.64 -12.92
CA LEU A 65 3.50 5.11 -12.90
C LEU A 65 3.28 6.32 -13.80
N GLN A 66 4.24 7.25 -13.87
CA GLN A 66 4.20 8.43 -14.73
C GLN A 66 4.16 8.04 -16.22
N GLN A 67 5.01 7.10 -16.66
CA GLN A 67 5.02 6.60 -18.04
C GLN A 67 3.68 5.98 -18.48
N ARG A 68 2.84 5.57 -17.52
CA ARG A 68 1.52 4.98 -17.75
C ARG A 68 0.37 5.94 -17.45
N LEU A 69 0.67 7.18 -17.06
CA LEU A 69 -0.31 8.19 -16.65
C LEU A 69 -1.16 7.74 -15.44
N PHE A 70 -0.60 6.89 -14.58
CA PHE A 70 -1.28 6.39 -13.38
C PHE A 70 -0.87 7.14 -12.11
N TRP A 71 0.26 7.84 -12.14
CA TRP A 71 0.76 8.58 -10.99
C TRP A 71 -0.17 9.73 -10.61
N ARG A 72 -0.34 9.96 -9.30
CA ARG A 72 -1.15 11.07 -8.76
C ARG A 72 -0.36 11.96 -7.83
N SER A 73 0.30 11.39 -6.84
CA SER A 73 1.15 12.12 -5.92
C SER A 73 2.16 11.18 -5.26
N THR A 74 3.19 11.76 -4.67
CA THR A 74 4.13 11.06 -3.80
C THR A 74 4.34 11.93 -2.57
N GLU A 75 4.11 11.33 -1.41
CA GLU A 75 4.05 12.02 -0.12
C GLU A 75 4.93 11.26 0.87
N PRO A 76 5.53 11.95 1.85
CA PRO A 76 6.17 11.27 2.98
C PRO A 76 5.18 10.31 3.64
N LEU A 77 5.66 9.13 4.01
CA LEU A 77 4.87 8.24 4.84
C LEU A 77 4.88 8.84 6.26
N GLU A 78 3.77 9.47 6.64
CA GLU A 78 3.59 9.89 8.02
C GLU A 78 3.43 8.62 8.88
N GLU A 79 4.09 8.58 10.04
CA GLU A 79 3.85 7.57 11.07
C GLU A 79 2.45 7.82 11.66
N GLY A 80 1.42 7.42 10.90
CA GLY A 80 0.01 7.60 11.22
C GLY A 80 -0.56 6.34 11.86
N GLU A 81 -0.96 6.48 13.13
CA GLU A 81 -1.62 5.53 14.03
C GLU A 81 -2.41 4.41 13.33
N ALA A 82 -2.01 3.16 13.63
CA ALA A 82 -2.71 1.94 13.23
C ALA A 82 -4.15 1.90 13.75
#